data_AF-A0A9P9K012-F1
#
_entry.id   AF-A0A9P9K012-F1
#
_cell.length_a   1.000
_cell.length_b   1.000
_cell.length_c   1.000
_cell.angle_alpha   90.00
_cell.angle_beta   90.00
_cell.angle_gamma   90.00
#
_symmetry.space_group_name_H-M   'P 1'
#
loop_
_entity.id
_entity.type
_entity.pdbx_description
1 polymer ?
#
loop_
_entity_poly.entity_id
_entity_poly.type
_entity_poly.pdbx_seq_one_letter_code
_entity_poly.pdbx_strand_id
1 'polypeptide(L)'
;MASKDIAKDDLKEHKHESSKPAEPALLQLIPDGDIMLLVGPEQKKIQISSHLLCKTSPVFKTMLNSDFEEGKAFRERNVYDVAVLANKYCMVERFTLAKSFWLRRDRGFSAKAMWNLMMAAYLFKSDRDLFYYSNLLVTKKNSSLVRYASKTSCWITGLKLCLAIEELRNRGMLSMGVCRYCFDKVEASDLGFTDKHANCTFPLHK
;
A
#
# COMPACT_ATOMS: atom_id res chain seq x y z
N MET A 1 -67.25 4.28 -47.66
CA MET A 1 -66.84 2.95 -48.16
C MET A 1 -65.55 3.11 -48.96
N ALA A 2 -64.51 2.36 -48.56
CA ALA A 2 -63.25 2.02 -49.26
C ALA A 2 -62.35 3.18 -49.74
N SER A 3 -61.20 3.46 -49.10
CA SER A 3 -59.92 2.72 -49.09
C SER A 3 -59.11 2.83 -50.40
N LYS A 4 -57.93 3.46 -50.34
CA LYS A 4 -56.64 2.77 -50.47
C LYS A 4 -55.43 3.67 -50.21
N ASP A 5 -54.46 3.06 -49.53
CA ASP A 5 -53.17 3.52 -49.02
C ASP A 5 -52.17 3.97 -50.10
N ILE A 6 -51.10 4.69 -49.70
CA ILE A 6 -49.69 4.40 -50.05
C ILE A 6 -48.72 5.16 -49.11
N ALA A 7 -47.93 4.36 -48.39
CA ALA A 7 -46.51 4.44 -47.99
C ALA A 7 -45.89 5.56 -47.10
N LYS A 8 -45.30 5.04 -46.01
CA LYS A 8 -44.26 5.47 -45.05
C LYS A 8 -43.03 6.21 -45.61
N ASP A 9 -42.48 7.11 -44.78
CA ASP A 9 -41.03 7.33 -44.53
C ASP A 9 -40.91 8.15 -43.22
N ASP A 10 -40.67 7.54 -42.05
CA ASP A 10 -39.37 7.27 -41.38
C ASP A 10 -38.73 8.46 -40.63
N LEU A 11 -38.39 8.17 -39.35
CA LEU A 11 -37.29 8.74 -38.52
C LEU A 11 -37.53 10.14 -37.90
N LYS A 12 -37.45 10.40 -36.58
CA LYS A 12 -36.66 9.80 -35.49
C LYS A 12 -37.26 10.13 -34.12
N GLU A 13 -37.33 9.12 -33.25
CA GLU A 13 -37.46 9.28 -31.80
C GLU A 13 -36.28 10.09 -31.24
N HIS A 14 -36.58 11.11 -30.43
CA HIS A 14 -35.60 11.80 -29.60
C HIS A 14 -35.11 10.83 -28.51
N LYS A 15 -33.94 10.24 -28.75
CA LYS A 15 -33.18 9.48 -27.75
C LYS A 15 -32.87 10.39 -26.56
N HIS A 16 -33.24 9.89 -25.39
CA HIS A 16 -32.81 10.33 -24.08
C HIS A 16 -31.28 10.34 -24.04
N GLU A 17 -30.70 11.53 -24.13
CA GLU A 17 -29.26 11.71 -24.04
C GLU A 17 -28.85 11.47 -22.58
N SER A 18 -28.29 10.28 -22.36
CA SER A 18 -27.72 9.81 -21.10
C SER A 18 -26.65 10.81 -20.64
N SER A 19 -26.99 11.62 -19.63
CA SER A 19 -26.05 12.51 -18.97
C SER A 19 -24.98 11.65 -18.30
N LYS A 20 -23.73 11.82 -18.75
CA LYS A 20 -22.55 11.31 -18.06
C LYS A 20 -22.63 11.71 -16.58
N PRO A 21 -22.33 10.82 -15.61
CA PRO A 21 -22.26 11.21 -14.22
C PRO A 21 -21.24 12.33 -14.08
N ALA A 22 -21.69 13.49 -13.61
CA ALA A 22 -20.81 14.61 -13.29
C ALA A 22 -19.76 14.11 -12.30
N GLU A 23 -18.49 14.30 -12.64
CA GLU A 23 -17.38 13.94 -11.75
C GLU A 23 -17.60 14.66 -10.40
N PRO A 24 -17.59 13.93 -9.26
CA PRO A 24 -17.99 14.51 -7.99
C PRO A 24 -17.08 15.70 -7.65
N ALA A 25 -17.69 16.87 -7.50
CA ALA A 25 -17.01 18.12 -7.23
C ALA A 25 -16.14 17.98 -5.98
N LEU A 26 -14.83 18.20 -6.15
CA LEU A 26 -13.84 18.18 -5.09
C LEU A 26 -13.91 19.49 -4.31
N LEU A 27 -14.32 19.41 -3.05
CA LEU A 27 -14.30 20.54 -2.13
C LEU A 27 -13.00 20.48 -1.33
N GLN A 28 -12.04 21.33 -1.68
CA GLN A 28 -10.76 21.43 -1.00
C GLN A 28 -10.88 22.41 0.18
N LEU A 29 -10.93 21.87 1.41
CA LEU A 29 -10.90 22.71 2.62
C LEU A 29 -9.46 23.10 3.00
N ILE A 30 -8.50 22.20 2.76
CA ILE A 30 -7.08 22.45 2.94
C ILE A 30 -6.35 21.94 1.70
N PRO A 31 -5.61 22.80 0.97
CA PRO A 31 -4.69 22.36 -0.07
C PRO A 31 -3.70 21.35 0.54
N ASP A 32 -3.50 20.22 -0.13
CA ASP A 32 -2.62 19.12 0.34
C ASP A 32 -3.10 18.37 1.60
N GLY A 33 -4.40 18.44 1.92
CA GLY A 33 -4.99 17.55 2.93
C GLY A 33 -4.72 16.07 2.61
N ASP A 34 -4.32 15.31 3.63
CA ASP A 34 -3.95 13.89 3.55
C ASP A 34 -5.14 12.93 3.70
N ILE A 35 -6.35 13.45 3.93
CA ILE A 35 -7.59 12.68 4.01
C ILE A 35 -8.62 13.20 2.99
N MET A 36 -9.25 12.25 2.30
CA MET A 36 -10.43 12.45 1.47
C MET A 36 -11.66 11.86 2.16
N LEU A 37 -12.59 12.71 2.61
CA LEU A 37 -13.89 12.28 3.11
C LEU A 37 -14.88 12.16 1.95
N LEU A 38 -15.62 11.06 1.90
CA LEU A 38 -16.73 10.85 0.99
C LEU A 38 -18.03 11.05 1.77
N VAL A 39 -18.83 12.05 1.40
CA VAL A 39 -20.00 12.48 2.18
C VAL A 39 -21.28 12.36 1.37
N GLY A 40 -22.26 11.67 1.97
CA GLY A 40 -23.62 11.55 1.45
C GLY A 40 -23.77 10.65 0.23
N PRO A 41 -25.01 10.47 -0.28
CA PRO A 41 -25.32 9.61 -1.42
C PRO A 41 -24.62 10.04 -2.72
N GLU A 42 -24.37 11.34 -2.86
CA GLU A 42 -23.68 11.94 -4.00
C GLU A 42 -22.16 11.76 -3.96
N GLN A 43 -21.61 11.11 -2.92
CA GLN A 43 -20.16 10.83 -2.78
C GLN A 43 -19.33 12.11 -2.89
N LYS A 44 -19.78 13.22 -2.27
CA LYS A 44 -19.05 14.48 -2.30
C LYS A 44 -17.69 14.30 -1.66
N LYS A 45 -16.65 14.71 -2.39
CA LYS A 45 -15.25 14.53 -2.03
C LYS A 45 -14.75 15.77 -1.30
N ILE A 46 -14.44 15.64 -0.01
CA ILE A 46 -13.88 16.74 0.80
C ILE A 46 -12.43 16.41 1.15
N GLN A 47 -11.49 17.25 0.69
CA GLN A 47 -10.07 17.12 1.03
C GLN A 47 -9.74 17.92 2.29
N ILE A 48 -9.16 17.27 3.30
CA ILE A 48 -8.86 17.86 4.61
C ILE A 48 -7.63 17.21 5.27
N SER A 49 -7.00 17.91 6.22
CA SER A 49 -5.90 17.37 7.01
C SER A 49 -6.38 16.47 8.16
N SER A 50 -5.76 15.30 8.30
CA SER A 50 -5.89 14.36 9.42
C SER A 50 -5.54 15.02 10.75
N HIS A 51 -4.52 15.89 10.77
CA HIS A 51 -4.11 16.63 11.95
C HIS A 51 -5.22 17.58 12.41
N LEU A 52 -5.81 18.34 11.48
CA LEU A 52 -6.92 19.23 11.81
C LEU A 52 -8.11 18.42 12.32
N LEU A 53 -8.52 17.35 11.61
CA LEU A 53 -9.62 16.48 12.02
C LEU A 53 -9.41 15.89 13.42
N CYS A 54 -8.22 15.40 13.73
CA CYS A 54 -7.91 14.85 15.06
C CYS A 54 -7.89 15.93 16.15
N LYS A 55 -7.55 17.17 15.80
CA LYS A 55 -7.53 18.29 16.75
C LYS A 55 -8.94 18.81 17.03
N THR A 56 -9.81 18.81 16.02
CA THR A 56 -11.16 19.37 16.12
C THR A 56 -12.22 18.35 16.52
N SER A 57 -11.97 17.05 16.34
CA SER A 57 -12.93 16.00 16.66
C SER A 57 -12.32 14.83 17.44
N PRO A 58 -12.81 14.55 18.67
CA PRO A 58 -12.36 13.39 19.44
C PRO A 58 -12.74 12.07 18.77
N VAL A 59 -13.80 12.04 17.97
CA VAL A 59 -14.23 10.86 17.21
C VAL A 59 -13.20 10.53 16.14
N PHE A 60 -12.85 11.50 15.28
CA PHE A 60 -11.80 11.29 14.27
C PHE A 60 -10.44 11.02 14.89
N LYS A 61 -10.12 11.67 16.02
CA LYS A 61 -8.90 11.37 16.78
C LYS A 61 -8.85 9.91 17.22
N THR A 62 -9.94 9.38 17.74
CA THR A 62 -10.03 7.99 18.19
C THR A 62 -9.98 7.05 16.99
N MET A 63 -10.82 7.29 15.98
CA MET A 63 -10.93 6.46 14.78
C MET A 63 -9.61 6.35 14.00
N LEU A 64 -8.87 7.44 13.85
CA LEU A 64 -7.62 7.44 13.08
C LEU A 64 -6.41 6.95 13.88
N ASN A 65 -6.42 7.07 15.22
CA ASN A 65 -5.27 6.72 16.06
C ASN A 65 -5.38 5.39 16.80
N SER A 66 -6.56 4.78 16.91
CA SER A 66 -6.73 3.47 17.57
C SER A 66 -6.89 2.32 16.55
N ASP A 67 -7.45 1.18 16.96
CA ASP A 67 -7.41 -0.07 16.18
C ASP A 67 -8.59 -0.22 15.20
N PHE A 68 -9.34 0.86 14.95
CA PHE A 68 -10.37 0.89 13.91
C PHE A 68 -9.76 0.65 12.53
N GLU A 69 -10.53 -0.01 11.66
CA GLU A 69 -10.10 -0.37 10.32
C GLU A 69 -9.75 0.87 9.48
N GLU A 70 -10.44 1.99 9.69
CA GLU A 70 -10.17 3.28 9.04
C GLU A 70 -8.78 3.81 9.40
N GLY A 71 -8.42 3.80 10.69
CA GLY A 71 -7.11 4.27 11.17
C GLY A 71 -5.97 3.36 10.75
N LYS A 72 -6.19 2.03 10.77
CA LYS A 72 -5.25 1.07 10.22
C LYS A 72 -5.03 1.29 8.72
N ALA A 73 -6.10 1.35 7.94
CA ALA A 73 -6.01 1.57 6.49
C ALA A 73 -5.33 2.91 6.14
N PHE A 74 -5.61 3.97 6.92
CA PHE A 74 -4.97 5.27 6.76
C PHE A 74 -3.46 5.20 6.99
N ARG A 75 -3.02 4.59 8.09
CA ARG A 75 -1.58 4.42 8.40
C ARG A 75 -0.88 3.50 7.41
N GLU A 76 -1.48 2.36 7.07
CA GLU A 76 -0.88 1.34 6.21
C GLU A 76 -0.65 1.79 4.76
N ARG A 77 -1.51 2.67 4.22
CA ARG A 77 -1.31 3.24 2.87
C ARG A 77 -0.29 4.37 2.91
N ASN A 78 -0.43 5.28 3.87
CA ASN A 78 0.39 6.49 3.94
C ASN A 78 1.88 6.17 4.16
N VAL A 79 2.20 5.19 5.03
CA VAL A 79 3.61 4.90 5.39
C VAL A 79 4.43 4.40 4.19
N TYR A 80 3.88 3.54 3.34
CA TYR A 80 4.59 3.05 2.16
C TYR A 80 4.76 4.15 1.10
N ASP A 81 3.71 4.91 0.82
CA ASP A 81 3.77 6.00 -0.17
C ASP A 81 4.77 7.08 0.26
N VAL A 82 4.78 7.43 1.56
CA VAL A 82 5.78 8.33 2.14
C VAL A 82 7.18 7.74 2.03
N ALA A 83 7.37 6.44 2.26
CA ALA A 83 8.67 5.79 2.10
C ALA A 83 9.17 5.84 0.64
N VAL A 84 8.28 5.66 -0.33
CA VAL A 84 8.60 5.79 -1.76
C VAL A 84 9.08 7.20 -2.07
N LEU A 85 8.35 8.22 -1.62
CA LEU A 85 8.73 9.62 -1.83
C LEU A 85 10.04 9.95 -1.11
N ALA A 86 10.17 9.56 0.16
CA ALA A 86 11.38 9.80 0.94
C ALA A 86 12.61 9.17 0.28
N ASN A 87 12.50 7.94 -0.23
CA ASN A 87 13.59 7.29 -0.97
C ASN A 87 13.87 7.99 -2.30
N LYS A 88 12.83 8.32 -3.07
CA LYS A 88 12.96 9.01 -4.37
C LYS A 88 13.67 10.37 -4.25
N TYR A 89 13.39 11.12 -3.19
CA TYR A 89 13.97 12.45 -2.95
C TYR A 89 15.18 12.44 -2.00
N CYS A 90 15.76 11.28 -1.71
CA CYS A 90 16.92 11.15 -0.81
C CYS A 90 16.71 11.75 0.59
N MET A 91 15.48 11.67 1.12
CA MET A 91 15.08 12.22 2.42
C MET A 91 14.95 11.17 3.54
N VAL A 92 15.28 9.90 3.27
CA VAL A 92 15.08 8.77 4.21
C VAL A 92 15.65 9.05 5.62
N GLU A 93 16.82 9.69 5.70
CA GLU A 93 17.47 9.98 6.98
C GLU A 93 16.68 10.93 7.87
N ARG A 94 15.92 11.87 7.26
CA ARG A 94 15.05 12.81 7.99
C ARG A 94 13.87 12.13 8.68
N PHE A 95 13.53 10.90 8.26
CA PHE A 95 12.46 10.11 8.84
C PHE A 95 12.96 9.11 9.90
N THR A 96 14.18 9.23 10.40
CA THR A 96 14.73 8.28 11.40
C THR A 96 13.88 8.18 12.67
N LEU A 97 13.32 9.28 13.16
CA LEU A 97 12.39 9.27 14.29
C LEU A 97 11.00 8.78 13.90
N ALA A 98 10.49 9.24 12.76
CA ALA A 98 9.15 8.88 12.30
C ALA A 98 9.02 7.39 11.94
N LYS A 99 10.05 6.80 11.32
CA LYS A 99 10.01 5.40 10.88
C LYS A 99 9.82 4.42 12.04
N SER A 100 10.39 4.69 13.22
CA SER A 100 10.22 3.82 14.40
C SER A 100 8.79 3.85 14.95
N PHE A 101 8.09 4.98 14.78
CA PHE A 101 6.68 5.11 15.12
C PHE A 101 5.78 4.48 14.05
N TRP A 102 6.10 4.68 12.77
CA TRP A 102 5.29 4.20 11.66
C TRP A 102 5.40 2.70 11.42
N LEU A 103 6.57 2.10 11.64
CA LEU A 103 6.81 0.67 11.51
C LEU A 103 6.51 -0.09 12.81
N ARG A 104 5.60 0.46 13.64
CA ARG A 104 5.20 -0.19 14.90
C ARG A 104 4.54 -1.54 14.61
N ARG A 105 4.89 -2.50 15.46
CA ARG A 105 4.43 -3.88 15.39
C ARG A 105 3.07 -3.99 16.07
N ASP A 106 2.03 -3.88 15.26
CA ASP A 106 0.67 -4.15 15.71
C ASP A 106 0.25 -5.59 15.40
N ARG A 107 -0.81 -6.06 16.06
CA ARG A 107 -1.43 -7.37 15.80
C ARG A 107 -2.49 -7.24 14.70
N GLY A 108 -2.63 -8.29 13.90
CA GLY A 108 -3.77 -8.41 12.98
C GLY A 108 -3.61 -7.74 11.62
N PHE A 109 -2.38 -7.50 11.14
CA PHE A 109 -2.17 -6.96 9.80
C PHE A 109 -2.73 -7.86 8.69
N SER A 110 -3.35 -7.24 7.68
CA SER A 110 -3.66 -7.92 6.42
C SER A 110 -2.37 -8.31 5.68
N ALA A 111 -2.41 -9.28 4.75
CA ALA A 111 -1.22 -9.63 3.95
C ALA A 111 -0.72 -8.43 3.11
N LYS A 112 -1.66 -7.60 2.63
CA LYS A 112 -1.33 -6.35 1.92
C LYS A 112 -0.64 -5.33 2.84
N ALA A 113 -1.12 -5.19 4.07
CA ALA A 113 -0.50 -4.31 5.07
C ALA A 113 0.92 -4.75 5.40
N MET A 114 1.12 -6.05 5.66
CA MET A 114 2.44 -6.63 5.89
C MET A 114 3.38 -6.37 4.71
N TRP A 115 2.90 -6.53 3.47
CA TRP A 115 3.67 -6.19 2.27
C TRP A 115 4.06 -4.70 2.22
N ASN A 116 3.10 -3.80 2.41
CA ASN A 116 3.35 -2.36 2.38
C ASN A 116 4.36 -1.94 3.46
N LEU A 117 4.22 -2.46 4.69
CA LEU A 117 5.12 -2.17 5.80
C LEU A 117 6.51 -2.77 5.59
N MET A 118 6.60 -3.97 5.00
CA MET A 118 7.87 -4.58 4.58
C MET A 118 8.58 -3.71 3.53
N MET A 119 7.86 -3.27 2.49
CA MET A 119 8.41 -2.39 1.46
C MET A 119 8.84 -1.04 2.05
N ALA A 120 8.03 -0.45 2.92
CA ALA A 120 8.38 0.77 3.63
C ALA A 120 9.64 0.59 4.48
N ALA A 121 9.76 -0.53 5.20
CA ALA A 121 10.94 -0.85 5.99
C ALA A 121 12.21 -0.99 5.13
N TYR A 122 12.11 -1.64 3.97
CA TYR A 122 13.20 -1.71 3.00
C TYR A 122 13.64 -0.31 2.54
N LEU A 123 12.69 0.53 2.10
CA LEU A 123 12.96 1.89 1.61
C LEU A 123 13.50 2.81 2.72
N PHE A 124 13.01 2.69 3.95
CA PHE A 124 13.53 3.41 5.12
C PHE A 124 14.84 2.83 5.68
N LYS A 125 15.40 1.81 5.04
CA LYS A 125 16.62 1.10 5.46
C LYS A 125 16.53 0.63 6.91
N SER A 126 15.38 0.09 7.31
CA SER A 126 15.16 -0.51 8.64
C SER A 126 15.32 -2.03 8.57
N ASP A 127 16.51 -2.53 8.86
CA ASP A 127 16.84 -3.96 8.75
C ASP A 127 15.98 -4.83 9.66
N ARG A 128 15.71 -4.36 10.89
CA ARG A 128 14.90 -5.11 11.87
C ARG A 128 13.45 -5.22 11.45
N ASP A 129 12.87 -4.16 10.90
CA ASP A 129 11.46 -4.15 10.51
C ASP A 129 11.26 -4.89 9.19
N LEU A 130 12.21 -4.79 8.25
CA LEU A 130 12.21 -5.60 7.03
C LEU A 130 12.23 -7.08 7.39
N PHE A 131 13.13 -7.51 8.27
CA PHE A 131 13.20 -8.89 8.72
C PHE A 131 11.89 -9.34 9.39
N TYR A 132 11.33 -8.50 10.26
CA TYR A 132 10.08 -8.81 10.95
C TYR A 132 8.88 -8.98 9.99
N TYR A 133 8.61 -7.98 9.13
CA TYR A 133 7.44 -8.04 8.25
C TYR A 133 7.59 -9.09 7.15
N SER A 134 8.79 -9.32 6.64
CA SER A 134 9.04 -10.42 5.70
C SER A 134 8.83 -11.78 6.37
N ASN A 135 9.23 -11.97 7.63
CA ASN A 135 8.95 -13.19 8.38
C ASN A 135 7.43 -13.43 8.58
N LEU A 136 6.66 -12.38 8.87
CA LEU A 136 5.19 -12.49 8.92
C LEU A 136 4.59 -12.95 7.58
N LEU A 137 5.17 -12.53 6.45
CA LEU A 137 4.75 -13.01 5.14
C LEU A 137 5.20 -14.46 4.89
N VAL A 138 6.40 -14.85 5.31
CA VAL A 138 6.88 -16.25 5.21
C VAL A 138 5.92 -17.20 5.95
N THR A 139 5.50 -16.85 7.16
CA THR A 139 4.58 -17.68 7.97
C THR A 139 3.16 -17.76 7.39
N LYS A 140 2.73 -16.75 6.62
CA LYS A 140 1.38 -16.69 6.04
C LYS A 140 1.29 -17.31 4.63
N LYS A 141 1.40 -18.64 4.55
CA LYS A 141 1.50 -19.41 3.28
C LYS A 141 0.32 -19.24 2.30
N ASN A 142 -0.88 -18.93 2.76
CA ASN A 142 -2.08 -18.90 1.91
C ASN A 142 -2.23 -17.63 1.03
N SER A 143 -1.24 -16.75 1.00
CA SER A 143 -1.31 -15.48 0.26
C SER A 143 -0.29 -15.42 -0.87
N SER A 144 -0.79 -15.36 -2.11
CA SER A 144 0.05 -15.05 -3.28
C SER A 144 0.56 -13.62 -3.20
N LEU A 145 1.88 -13.45 -3.30
CA LEU A 145 2.55 -12.15 -3.16
C LEU A 145 2.69 -11.38 -4.48
N VAL A 146 2.56 -12.07 -5.63
CA VAL A 146 2.64 -11.48 -6.97
C VAL A 146 1.69 -10.29 -7.15
N ARG A 147 0.47 -10.38 -6.61
CA ARG A 147 -0.52 -9.28 -6.68
C ARG A 147 -0.05 -8.00 -5.99
N TYR A 148 0.83 -8.13 -5.00
CA TYR A 148 1.38 -6.98 -4.28
C TYR A 148 2.66 -6.47 -4.96
N ALA A 149 3.52 -7.38 -5.41
CA ALA A 149 4.72 -7.04 -6.18
C ALA A 149 4.40 -6.22 -7.44
N SER A 150 3.35 -6.57 -8.18
CA SER A 150 2.93 -5.85 -9.40
C SER A 150 2.43 -4.42 -9.14
N LYS A 151 2.07 -4.09 -7.90
CA LYS A 151 1.59 -2.75 -7.49
C LYS A 151 2.67 -1.93 -6.76
N THR A 152 3.88 -2.47 -6.65
CA THR A 152 5.02 -1.82 -6.00
C THR A 152 5.65 -0.80 -6.95
N SER A 153 6.19 0.29 -6.42
CA SER A 153 6.73 1.41 -7.20
C SER A 153 7.92 0.98 -8.07
N CYS A 154 8.78 0.11 -7.52
CA CYS A 154 9.78 -0.63 -8.27
C CYS A 154 9.35 -2.09 -8.39
N TRP A 155 8.87 -2.45 -9.58
CA TRP A 155 8.47 -3.82 -9.92
C TRP A 155 9.59 -4.84 -9.68
N ILE A 156 10.84 -4.53 -10.08
CA ILE A 156 11.99 -5.45 -9.98
C ILE A 156 12.26 -5.77 -8.51
N THR A 157 12.32 -4.75 -7.65
CA THR A 157 12.52 -4.95 -6.20
C THR A 157 11.38 -5.74 -5.58
N GLY A 158 10.13 -5.43 -5.97
CA GLY A 158 8.95 -6.17 -5.52
C GLY A 158 9.02 -7.65 -5.89
N LEU A 159 9.40 -7.97 -7.13
CA LEU A 159 9.58 -9.36 -7.55
C LEU A 159 10.74 -10.06 -6.83
N LYS A 160 11.89 -9.42 -6.68
CA LYS A 160 13.03 -10.01 -5.95
C LYS A 160 12.65 -10.33 -4.51
N LEU A 161 11.91 -9.45 -3.83
CA LEU A 161 11.38 -9.72 -2.48
C LEU A 161 10.36 -10.85 -2.47
N CYS A 162 9.50 -10.91 -3.48
CA CYS A 162 8.56 -12.03 -3.64
C CYS A 162 9.33 -13.36 -3.75
N LEU A 163 10.35 -13.44 -4.59
CA LEU A 163 11.18 -14.64 -4.76
C LEU A 163 11.90 -15.00 -3.45
N ALA A 164 12.51 -14.03 -2.76
CA ALA A 164 13.17 -14.26 -1.48
C ALA A 164 12.23 -14.85 -0.44
N ILE A 165 11.00 -14.35 -0.34
CA ILE A 165 9.99 -14.86 0.59
C ILE A 165 9.53 -16.27 0.20
N GLU A 166 9.30 -16.52 -1.10
CA GLU A 166 8.93 -17.86 -1.57
C GLU A 166 10.06 -18.88 -1.37
N GLU A 167 11.33 -18.48 -1.53
CA GLU A 167 12.46 -19.35 -1.24
C GLU A 167 12.50 -19.73 0.25
N LEU A 168 12.33 -18.75 1.16
CA LEU A 168 12.23 -19.00 2.61
C LEU A 168 11.03 -19.91 2.97
N ARG A 169 9.88 -19.73 2.32
CA ARG A 169 8.69 -20.58 2.50
C ARG A 169 8.96 -22.02 2.06
N ASN A 170 9.60 -22.20 0.91
CA ASN A 170 9.92 -23.50 0.33
C ASN A 170 10.96 -24.26 1.16
N ARG A 171 11.93 -23.55 1.74
CA ARG A 171 12.91 -24.14 2.67
C ARG A 171 12.40 -24.32 4.10
N GLY A 172 11.16 -23.93 4.39
CA GLY A 172 10.56 -24.10 5.71
C GLY A 172 11.15 -23.20 6.80
N MET A 173 11.81 -22.09 6.44
CA MET A 173 12.50 -21.19 7.36
C MET A 173 11.52 -20.20 8.04
N LEU A 174 10.53 -20.73 8.76
CA LEU A 174 9.38 -19.97 9.29
C LEU A 174 9.74 -18.94 10.38
N SER A 175 10.92 -19.03 10.98
CA SER A 175 11.44 -18.04 11.94
C SER A 175 12.33 -16.98 11.30
N MET A 176 12.54 -17.07 9.99
CA MET A 176 13.47 -16.23 9.25
C MET A 176 12.74 -15.19 8.41
N GLY A 177 13.37 -14.03 8.27
CA GLY A 177 12.98 -12.96 7.38
C GLY A 177 14.13 -12.58 6.46
N VAL A 178 13.83 -11.71 5.50
CA VAL A 178 14.81 -11.21 4.53
C VAL A 178 15.78 -10.25 5.24
N CYS A 179 17.07 -10.52 5.12
CA CYS A 179 18.13 -9.61 5.53
C CYS A 179 18.43 -8.62 4.40
N ARG A 180 18.34 -7.31 4.66
CA ARG A 180 18.60 -6.27 3.64
C ARG A 180 19.99 -6.38 3.01
N TYR A 181 21.03 -6.55 3.82
CA TYR A 181 22.40 -6.63 3.33
C TYR A 181 22.60 -7.81 2.36
N CYS A 182 22.13 -9.01 2.73
CA CYS A 182 22.25 -10.19 1.87
C CYS A 182 21.38 -10.05 0.62
N PHE A 183 20.16 -9.51 0.77
CA PHE A 183 19.26 -9.22 -0.34
C PHE A 183 19.88 -8.25 -1.37
N ASP A 184 20.52 -7.18 -0.92
CA ASP A 184 21.16 -6.18 -1.78
C ASP A 184 22.39 -6.76 -2.50
N LYS A 185 23.00 -7.81 -1.96
CA LYS A 185 24.22 -8.44 -2.50
C LYS A 185 23.99 -9.71 -3.30
N VAL A 186 22.78 -10.26 -3.28
CA VAL A 186 22.46 -11.58 -3.87
C VAL A 186 22.90 -11.71 -5.33
N GLU A 187 22.76 -10.69 -6.16
CA GLU A 187 23.14 -10.76 -7.59
C GLU A 187 24.65 -10.62 -7.81
N ALA A 188 25.35 -10.02 -6.86
CA ALA A 188 26.80 -9.86 -6.90
C ALA A 188 27.52 -11.01 -6.18
N SER A 189 26.76 -11.97 -5.64
CA SER A 189 27.25 -13.15 -4.93
C SER A 189 26.69 -14.41 -5.57
N ASP A 190 27.41 -15.53 -5.53
CA ASP A 190 26.88 -16.82 -5.97
C ASP A 190 25.97 -17.48 -4.91
N LEU A 191 25.30 -16.66 -4.08
CA LEU A 191 24.51 -17.08 -2.92
C LEU A 191 23.00 -16.93 -3.20
N GLY A 192 22.18 -17.80 -2.61
CA GLY A 192 20.72 -17.69 -2.62
C GLY A 192 20.17 -16.69 -1.60
N PHE A 193 18.86 -16.44 -1.61
CA PHE A 193 18.24 -15.48 -0.67
C PHE A 193 18.24 -15.95 0.78
N THR A 194 18.45 -17.24 1.02
CA THR A 194 18.53 -17.84 2.35
C THR A 194 19.95 -17.86 2.93
N ASP A 195 20.94 -17.56 2.12
CA ASP A 195 22.33 -17.70 2.50
C ASP A 195 22.86 -16.40 3.12
N LYS A 196 23.62 -16.55 4.19
CA LYS A 196 24.26 -15.43 4.86
C LYS A 196 25.60 -15.10 4.19
N HIS A 197 25.67 -13.91 3.59
CA HIS A 197 26.92 -13.37 3.08
C HIS A 197 27.96 -13.22 4.22
N ALA A 198 29.23 -13.54 3.97
CA ALA A 198 30.31 -13.55 4.98
C ALA A 198 30.44 -12.23 5.76
N ASN A 199 30.40 -11.09 5.04
CA ASN A 199 30.47 -9.75 5.64
C ASN A 199 29.15 -9.27 6.28
N CYS A 200 28.10 -10.10 6.33
CA CYS A 200 26.83 -9.72 6.92
C CYS A 200 26.91 -9.74 8.45
N THR A 201 26.79 -8.56 9.05
CA THR A 201 26.81 -8.37 10.52
C THR A 201 25.43 -8.40 11.15
N PHE A 202 24.35 -8.62 10.37
CA PHE A 202 23.00 -8.60 10.89
C PHE A 202 22.76 -9.82 11.81
N PRO A 203 22.44 -9.62 13.11
CA PRO A 203 22.50 -10.69 14.11
C PRO A 203 21.35 -11.70 14.01
N LEU A 204 20.22 -11.31 13.40
CA LEU A 204 19.06 -12.18 13.26
C LEU A 204 19.12 -13.07 12.02
N HIS A 205 20.04 -12.79 11.09
CA HIS A 205 20.32 -13.69 9.98
C HIS A 205 21.37 -14.70 10.45
N LYS A 206 20.94 -15.94 10.64
CA LYS A 206 21.76 -17.07 11.11
C LYS A 206 21.87 -18.09 10.00
#